data_AF-A0A072PUA0-F1
#
_entry.id   AF-A0A072PUA0-F1
#
_cell.length_a   1.000
_cell.length_b   1.000
_cell.length_c   1.000
_cell.angle_alpha   90.00
_cell.angle_beta   90.00
_cell.angle_gamma   90.00
#
_symmetry.space_group_name_H-M   'P 1'
#
loop_
_entity.id
_entity.type
_entity.pdbx_description
1 polymer ?
#
loop_
_entity_poly.entity_id
_entity_poly.type
_entity_poly.pdbx_seq_one_letter_code
_entity_poly.pdbx_strand_id
1 'polypeptide(L)'
;MAARRAVSAVHARRIASCDEWPRASGIQRQDPHCLGKSPVIKDGDVVVQEIPTNESRYLCETCDGEARLLPRETKARAKVREFMAAAEATFMLHALAILYARWRLPERAADCLPEMEKGLSSNVHNDFAWLEHELAASSDNFLVGGHLTAADIIMGFSIEFIFARKLGTERDGRWPRIQHWLDRIRDEPSYKKAVERTGYKL
;
A
#
# COMPACT_ATOMS: atom_id res chain seq x y z
N MET A 1 -1.40 -27.78 -28.71
CA MET A 1 -0.42 -26.69 -28.59
C MET A 1 -1.02 -25.32 -29.00
N ALA A 2 -2.28 -25.04 -28.62
CA ALA A 2 -3.01 -23.84 -29.04
C ALA A 2 -3.96 -23.29 -27.95
N ALA A 3 -3.64 -23.48 -26.67
CA ALA A 3 -4.49 -23.04 -25.54
C ALA A 3 -3.68 -22.36 -24.41
N ARG A 4 -2.64 -21.60 -24.77
CA ARG A 4 -1.83 -20.79 -23.81
C ARG A 4 -1.67 -19.32 -24.21
N ARG A 5 -2.48 -18.81 -25.14
CA ARG A 5 -2.36 -17.43 -25.69
C ARG A 5 -3.55 -16.50 -25.46
N ALA A 6 -4.51 -16.84 -24.59
CA ALA A 6 -5.76 -16.07 -24.47
C ALA A 6 -6.01 -15.36 -23.11
N VAL A 7 -4.99 -15.17 -22.25
CA VAL A 7 -5.17 -14.45 -20.97
C VAL A 7 -4.25 -13.22 -20.81
N SER A 8 -3.41 -12.91 -21.80
CA SER A 8 -2.43 -11.80 -21.71
C SER A 8 -2.79 -10.52 -22.48
N ALA A 9 -4.03 -10.37 -22.95
CA ALA A 9 -4.35 -9.33 -23.94
C ALA A 9 -5.40 -8.27 -23.52
N VAL A 10 -5.92 -8.30 -22.28
CA VAL A 10 -6.98 -7.34 -21.86
C VAL A 10 -6.52 -6.29 -20.85
N HIS A 11 -5.34 -6.41 -20.23
CA HIS A 11 -4.88 -5.45 -19.21
C HIS A 11 -3.75 -4.49 -19.64
N ALA A 12 -3.24 -4.59 -20.88
CA ALA A 12 -2.06 -3.82 -21.32
C ALA A 12 -2.37 -2.53 -22.11
N ARG A 13 -3.62 -2.09 -22.19
CA ARG A 13 -3.99 -0.88 -22.96
C ARG A 13 -4.92 0.06 -22.18
N ARG A 14 -4.42 0.73 -21.14
CA ARG A 14 -5.04 1.97 -20.65
C ARG A 14 -4.22 2.79 -19.63
N ILE A 15 -2.89 2.81 -19.74
CA ILE A 15 -2.07 3.74 -18.95
C ILE A 15 -1.14 4.50 -19.91
N ALA A 16 -1.76 5.30 -20.77
CA ALA A 16 -1.07 6.24 -21.64
C ALA A 16 -1.88 7.54 -21.65
N SER A 17 -1.74 8.32 -20.59
CA SER A 17 -1.59 9.78 -20.61
C SER A 17 -1.68 10.30 -19.16
N CYS A 18 -0.56 10.80 -18.65
CA CYS A 18 -0.53 11.53 -17.39
C CYS A 18 0.49 12.65 -17.55
N ASP A 19 0.19 13.57 -18.47
CA ASP A 19 1.16 14.53 -19.03
C ASP A 19 1.43 15.78 -18.17
N GLU A 20 0.93 15.88 -16.94
CA GLU A 20 1.11 17.11 -16.13
C GLU A 20 1.42 16.84 -14.65
N TRP A 21 2.41 15.99 -14.38
CA TRP A 21 3.32 16.25 -13.25
C TRP A 21 4.46 17.12 -13.81
N PRO A 22 5.02 18.12 -13.08
CA PRO A 22 6.20 18.81 -13.59
C PRO A 22 7.21 17.73 -13.97
N ARG A 23 7.70 17.75 -15.22
CA ARG A 23 8.77 16.86 -15.72
C ARG A 23 10.10 17.15 -15.01
N ALA A 24 10.08 17.20 -13.69
CA ALA A 24 11.26 17.16 -12.87
C ALA A 24 11.67 15.68 -12.82
N SER A 25 12.78 15.36 -13.49
CA SER A 25 13.39 14.03 -13.70
C SER A 25 12.65 13.10 -14.67
N GLY A 26 13.40 12.40 -15.52
CA GLY A 26 12.91 11.57 -16.63
C GLY A 26 12.26 10.25 -16.21
N ILE A 27 11.42 10.27 -15.18
CA ILE A 27 10.82 9.09 -14.56
C ILE A 27 9.65 8.54 -15.41
N GLN A 28 9.71 7.26 -15.77
CA GLN A 28 8.69 6.55 -16.54
C GLN A 28 8.23 5.26 -15.84
N ARG A 29 6.94 4.91 -15.98
CA ARG A 29 6.36 3.61 -15.57
C ARG A 29 6.41 2.64 -16.76
N GLN A 30 7.01 1.46 -16.60
CA GLN A 30 7.16 0.45 -17.67
C GLN A 30 6.69 -0.95 -17.22
N ASP A 31 6.37 -1.84 -18.19
CA ASP A 31 5.91 -3.22 -17.95
C ASP A 31 6.58 -4.22 -18.94
N PRO A 32 7.24 -5.33 -18.51
CA PRO A 32 7.78 -5.59 -17.19
C PRO A 32 9.27 -6.00 -17.15
N HIS A 33 9.83 -5.67 -15.99
CA HIS A 33 10.93 -6.33 -15.30
C HIS A 33 10.86 -7.88 -15.34
N CYS A 34 11.98 -8.58 -15.15
CA CYS A 34 12.07 -10.05 -15.22
C CYS A 34 11.08 -10.80 -14.32
N LEU A 35 10.60 -10.17 -13.23
CA LEU A 35 9.63 -10.76 -12.31
C LEU A 35 8.16 -10.62 -12.76
N GLY A 36 7.85 -9.82 -13.79
CA GLY A 36 6.47 -9.62 -14.23
C GLY A 36 5.58 -8.89 -13.21
N LYS A 37 6.18 -8.08 -12.32
CA LYS A 37 5.49 -7.36 -11.23
C LYS A 37 5.52 -5.86 -11.47
N SER A 38 4.47 -5.17 -11.03
CA SER A 38 4.31 -3.71 -11.03
C SER A 38 4.05 -3.22 -9.60
N PRO A 39 4.41 -1.96 -9.26
CA PRO A 39 4.98 -0.94 -10.14
C PRO A 39 6.50 -1.07 -10.35
N VAL A 40 7.02 -0.42 -11.40
CA VAL A 40 8.46 -0.24 -11.66
C VAL A 40 8.68 1.22 -12.03
N ILE A 41 9.67 1.85 -11.41
CA ILE A 41 10.13 3.21 -11.71
C ILE A 41 11.39 3.09 -12.55
N LYS A 42 11.42 3.73 -13.72
CA LYS A 42 12.64 3.93 -14.50
C LYS A 42 13.01 5.41 -14.52
N ASP A 43 14.16 5.76 -13.97
CA ASP A 43 14.70 7.12 -13.97
C ASP A 43 16.04 7.14 -14.71
N GLY A 44 16.02 7.50 -16.00
CA GLY A 44 17.18 7.36 -16.88
C GLY A 44 17.66 5.91 -16.94
N ASP A 45 18.90 5.67 -16.49
CA ASP A 45 19.53 4.35 -16.44
C ASP A 45 19.23 3.57 -15.13
N VAL A 46 18.58 4.22 -14.16
CA VAL A 46 18.22 3.61 -12.88
C VAL A 46 16.84 2.94 -12.99
N VAL A 47 16.76 1.69 -12.53
CA VAL A 47 15.49 0.96 -12.37
C VAL A 47 15.27 0.71 -10.89
N VAL A 48 14.15 1.20 -10.37
CA VAL A 48 13.73 1.04 -8.97
C VAL A 48 12.48 0.16 -8.92
N GLN A 49 12.54 -0.86 -8.08
CA GLN A 49 11.62 -2.00 -8.07
C GLN A 49 11.62 -2.70 -6.70
N GLU A 50 10.88 -3.80 -6.64
CA GLU A 50 10.63 -4.75 -5.53
C GLU A 50 9.33 -4.52 -4.79
N ILE A 51 9.12 -3.31 -4.23
CA ILE A 51 8.02 -3.06 -3.29
C ILE A 51 7.69 -1.55 -3.20
N PRO A 52 6.39 -1.18 -3.00
CA PRO A 52 5.93 0.20 -2.89
C PRO A 52 6.74 1.09 -1.94
N THR A 53 7.28 0.51 -0.87
CA THR A 53 8.15 1.17 0.10
C THR A 53 9.49 1.60 -0.50
N ASN A 54 10.10 0.79 -1.36
CA ASN A 54 11.36 1.14 -2.03
C ASN A 54 11.14 2.22 -3.09
N GLU A 55 10.09 2.06 -3.93
CA GLU A 55 9.74 3.07 -4.93
C GLU A 55 9.37 4.41 -4.29
N SER A 56 8.54 4.41 -3.24
CA SER A 56 8.16 5.64 -2.54
C SER A 56 9.34 6.30 -1.84
N ARG A 57 10.28 5.52 -1.29
CA ARG A 57 11.51 6.06 -0.73
C ARG A 57 12.33 6.79 -1.78
N TYR A 58 12.52 6.17 -2.94
CA TYR A 58 13.24 6.80 -4.05
C TYR A 58 12.59 8.13 -4.42
N LEU A 59 11.27 8.15 -4.60
CA LEU A 59 10.52 9.38 -4.91
C LEU A 59 10.64 10.44 -3.80
N CYS A 60 10.65 10.05 -2.53
CA CYS A 60 10.88 11.01 -1.44
C CYS A 60 12.31 11.58 -1.50
N GLU A 61 13.30 10.75 -1.76
CA GLU A 61 14.71 11.18 -1.78
C GLU A 61 15.05 12.03 -3.00
N THR A 62 14.38 11.82 -4.15
CA THR A 62 14.67 12.52 -5.41
C THR A 62 13.72 13.67 -5.72
N CYS A 63 12.45 13.58 -5.31
CA CYS A 63 11.40 14.52 -5.71
C CYS A 63 10.86 15.40 -4.57
N ASP A 64 11.05 15.01 -3.31
CA ASP A 64 10.60 15.79 -2.14
C ASP A 64 11.74 16.64 -1.58
N GLY A 65 12.05 17.74 -2.28
CA GLY A 65 13.12 18.66 -1.90
C GLY A 65 12.95 19.28 -0.50
N GLU A 66 11.70 19.42 -0.05
CA GLU A 66 11.34 19.96 1.27
C GLU A 66 11.44 18.90 2.39
N ALA A 67 11.61 17.62 2.04
CA ALA A 67 11.65 16.50 2.98
C ALA A 67 10.43 16.43 3.90
N ARG A 68 9.24 16.68 3.34
CA ARG A 68 7.95 16.60 4.05
C ARG A 68 7.49 15.16 4.25
N LEU A 69 7.66 14.30 3.25
CA LEU A 69 7.21 12.90 3.29
C LEU A 69 8.21 11.99 4.00
N LEU A 70 9.50 12.33 3.93
CA LEU A 70 10.57 11.62 4.64
C LEU A 70 11.48 12.65 5.35
N PRO A 71 11.20 12.98 6.63
CA PRO A 71 11.93 14.00 7.36
C PRO A 71 13.44 13.74 7.42
N ARG A 72 14.23 14.83 7.51
CA ARG A 72 15.70 14.72 7.66
C ARG A 72 16.12 14.39 9.09
N GLU A 73 15.32 14.77 10.08
CA GLU A 73 15.57 14.48 11.50
C GLU A 73 15.58 12.95 11.72
N THR A 74 16.63 12.46 12.37
CA THR A 74 16.96 11.04 12.41
C THR A 74 15.87 10.19 13.06
N LYS A 75 15.29 10.63 14.19
CA LYS A 75 14.28 9.86 14.92
C LYS A 75 12.95 9.80 14.17
N ALA A 76 12.48 10.94 13.66
CA ALA A 76 11.28 11.03 12.83
C ALA A 76 11.44 10.19 11.55
N ARG A 77 12.60 10.28 10.88
CA ARG A 77 12.90 9.45 9.71
C ARG A 77 12.88 7.96 10.02
N ALA A 78 13.44 7.57 11.16
CA ALA A 78 13.42 6.17 11.60
C ALA A 78 11.98 5.69 11.81
N LYS A 79 11.12 6.49 12.46
CA LYS A 79 9.73 6.12 12.69
C LYS A 79 8.91 6.07 11.38
N VAL A 80 9.15 6.98 10.44
CA VAL A 80 8.53 6.89 9.09
C VAL A 80 8.92 5.59 8.40
N ARG A 81 10.22 5.24 8.43
CA ARG A 81 10.72 3.99 7.82
C ARG A 81 10.18 2.74 8.51
N GLU A 82 10.01 2.78 9.84
CA GLU A 82 9.40 1.69 10.62
C GLU A 82 7.97 1.42 10.13
N PHE A 83 7.12 2.45 10.03
CA PHE A 83 5.75 2.27 9.56
C PHE A 83 5.67 1.84 8.10
N MET A 84 6.49 2.39 7.21
CA MET A 84 6.55 1.93 5.82
C MET A 84 6.91 0.44 5.74
N ALA A 85 7.93 0.01 6.48
CA ALA A 85 8.32 -1.39 6.53
C ALA A 85 7.22 -2.28 7.15
N ALA A 86 6.59 -1.83 8.24
CA ALA A 86 5.51 -2.55 8.90
C ALA A 86 4.31 -2.76 7.96
N ALA A 87 3.92 -1.75 7.18
CA ALA A 87 2.81 -1.84 6.24
C ALA A 87 2.93 -3.05 5.30
N GLU A 88 4.14 -3.35 4.82
CA GLU A 88 4.38 -4.48 3.93
C GLU A 88 4.74 -5.78 4.66
N ALA A 89 5.71 -5.70 5.58
CA ALA A 89 6.30 -6.87 6.22
C ALA A 89 5.47 -7.42 7.39
N THR A 90 4.51 -6.65 7.89
CA THR A 90 3.60 -7.04 8.97
C THR A 90 2.17 -7.13 8.43
N PHE A 91 1.59 -6.01 8.01
CA PHE A 91 0.17 -5.92 7.67
C PHE A 91 -0.15 -6.69 6.39
N MET A 92 0.51 -6.34 5.29
CA MET A 92 0.28 -7.04 4.01
C MET A 92 0.73 -8.50 4.09
N LEU A 93 1.80 -8.83 4.81
CA LEU A 93 2.22 -10.21 5.00
C LEU A 93 1.10 -11.08 5.60
N HIS A 94 0.50 -10.64 6.71
CA HIS A 94 -0.58 -11.40 7.35
C HIS A 94 -1.88 -11.40 6.53
N ALA A 95 -2.22 -10.27 5.92
CA ALA A 95 -3.42 -10.18 5.09
C ALA A 95 -3.33 -11.02 3.80
N LEU A 96 -2.17 -11.05 3.14
CA LEU A 96 -1.96 -11.84 1.93
C LEU A 96 -2.02 -13.35 2.22
N ALA A 97 -1.68 -13.80 3.42
CA ALA A 97 -1.87 -15.20 3.79
C ALA A 97 -3.35 -15.63 3.70
N ILE A 98 -4.27 -14.79 4.19
CA ILE A 98 -5.72 -15.00 4.06
C ILE A 98 -6.13 -14.96 2.58
N LEU A 99 -5.68 -13.94 1.85
CA LEU A 99 -6.04 -13.77 0.43
C LEU A 99 -5.58 -14.96 -0.42
N TYR A 100 -4.37 -15.47 -0.16
CA TYR A 100 -3.83 -16.60 -0.89
C TYR A 100 -4.52 -17.91 -0.51
N ALA A 101 -4.92 -18.09 0.75
CA ALA A 101 -5.78 -19.22 1.13
C ALA A 101 -7.07 -19.19 0.31
N ARG A 102 -7.78 -18.05 0.24
CA ARG A 102 -8.99 -17.88 -0.58
C ARG A 102 -8.78 -18.22 -2.05
N TRP A 103 -7.64 -17.87 -2.63
CA TRP A 103 -7.37 -18.09 -4.05
C TRP A 103 -6.85 -19.47 -4.41
N ARG A 104 -6.18 -20.15 -3.49
CA ARG A 104 -5.38 -21.33 -3.79
C ARG A 104 -5.86 -22.59 -3.10
N LEU A 105 -6.77 -22.48 -2.12
CA LEU A 105 -7.28 -23.67 -1.43
C LEU A 105 -8.02 -24.56 -2.44
N PRO A 106 -7.69 -25.86 -2.55
CA PRO A 106 -8.38 -26.77 -3.43
C PRO A 106 -9.85 -26.91 -3.02
N GLU A 107 -10.74 -27.12 -3.99
CA GLU A 107 -12.19 -27.27 -3.75
C GLU A 107 -12.50 -28.36 -2.72
N ARG A 108 -11.77 -29.48 -2.75
CA ARG A 108 -11.90 -30.58 -1.76
C ARG A 108 -11.61 -30.18 -0.29
N ALA A 109 -11.01 -29.02 -0.07
CA ALA A 109 -10.66 -28.48 1.23
C ALA A 109 -11.39 -27.17 1.53
N ALA A 110 -12.35 -26.75 0.69
CA ALA A 110 -13.07 -25.49 0.84
C ALA A 110 -13.75 -25.34 2.21
N ASP A 111 -14.24 -26.44 2.78
CA ASP A 111 -14.89 -26.45 4.10
C ASP A 111 -13.95 -26.08 5.25
N CYS A 112 -12.63 -26.21 5.06
CA CYS A 112 -11.63 -25.81 6.06
C CYS A 112 -11.31 -24.31 6.02
N LEU A 113 -11.69 -23.59 4.96
CA LEU A 113 -11.33 -22.19 4.75
C LEU A 113 -11.76 -21.29 5.92
N PRO A 114 -13.01 -21.36 6.45
CA PRO A 114 -13.42 -20.49 7.54
C PRO A 114 -12.60 -20.68 8.82
N GLU A 115 -12.22 -21.92 9.14
CA GLU A 115 -11.38 -22.22 10.31
C GLU A 115 -9.95 -21.68 10.12
N MET A 116 -9.37 -21.89 8.93
CA MET A 116 -8.06 -21.36 8.58
C MET A 116 -8.03 -19.83 8.65
N GLU A 117 -9.02 -19.16 8.04
CA GLU A 117 -9.13 -17.71 8.07
C GLU A 117 -9.29 -17.17 9.48
N LYS A 118 -10.09 -17.83 10.33
CA LYS A 118 -10.23 -17.46 11.73
C LYS A 118 -8.88 -17.51 12.46
N GLY A 119 -8.07 -18.53 12.21
CA GLY A 119 -6.72 -18.65 12.76
C GLY A 119 -5.79 -17.53 12.29
N LEU A 120 -5.73 -17.31 10.97
CA LEU A 120 -4.87 -16.29 10.34
C LEU A 120 -5.27 -14.86 10.72
N SER A 121 -6.57 -14.61 10.92
CA SER A 121 -7.09 -13.27 11.29
C SER A 121 -6.59 -12.79 12.65
N SER A 122 -6.13 -13.69 13.53
CA SER A 122 -5.56 -13.29 14.83
C SER A 122 -4.36 -12.36 14.69
N ASN A 123 -3.49 -12.61 13.72
CA ASN A 123 -2.34 -11.75 13.44
C ASN A 123 -2.77 -10.39 12.89
N VAL A 124 -3.72 -10.36 11.95
CA VAL A 124 -4.30 -9.10 11.45
C VAL A 124 -4.91 -8.27 12.59
N HIS A 125 -5.62 -8.92 13.52
CA HIS A 125 -6.17 -8.23 14.68
C HIS A 125 -5.08 -7.62 15.59
N ASN A 126 -3.97 -8.34 15.80
CA ASN A 126 -2.84 -7.85 16.59
C ASN A 126 -2.17 -6.65 15.91
N ASP A 127 -1.97 -6.73 14.58
CA ASP A 127 -1.38 -5.65 13.79
C ASP A 127 -2.25 -4.39 13.88
N PHE A 128 -3.57 -4.54 13.71
CA PHE A 128 -4.49 -3.41 13.81
C PHE A 128 -4.61 -2.88 15.23
N ALA A 129 -4.51 -3.73 16.26
CA ALA A 129 -4.46 -3.28 17.65
C ALA A 129 -3.20 -2.45 17.93
N TRP A 130 -2.06 -2.84 17.36
CA TRP A 130 -0.84 -2.04 17.40
C TRP A 130 -1.02 -0.69 16.69
N LEU A 131 -1.59 -0.67 15.49
CA LEU A 131 -1.82 0.59 14.76
C LEU A 131 -2.82 1.52 15.48
N GLU A 132 -3.90 0.99 16.05
CA GLU A 132 -4.82 1.76 16.91
C GLU A 132 -4.09 2.39 18.10
N HIS A 133 -3.18 1.64 18.73
CA HIS A 133 -2.38 2.15 19.84
C HIS A 133 -1.44 3.28 19.39
N GLU A 134 -0.72 3.11 18.27
CA GLU A 134 0.16 4.15 17.73
C GLU A 134 -0.64 5.41 17.34
N LEU A 135 -1.82 5.26 16.73
CA LEU A 135 -2.71 6.36 16.39
C LEU A 135 -3.30 7.04 17.64
N ALA A 136 -3.55 6.30 18.72
CA ALA A 136 -3.99 6.88 20.00
C ALA A 136 -2.89 7.70 20.68
N ALA A 137 -1.62 7.31 20.51
CA ALA A 137 -0.47 8.02 21.03
C ALA A 137 -0.10 9.26 20.18
N SER A 138 -0.56 9.33 18.93
CA SER A 138 -0.33 10.49 18.07
C SER A 138 -1.23 11.66 18.46
N SER A 139 -0.62 12.82 18.69
CA SER A 139 -1.32 14.07 19.02
C SER A 139 -2.09 14.68 17.85
N ASP A 140 -1.70 14.36 16.62
CA ASP A 140 -2.00 15.18 15.44
C ASP A 140 -2.64 14.38 14.29
N ASN A 141 -3.17 13.21 14.61
CA ASN A 141 -3.95 12.35 13.69
C ASN A 141 -3.21 11.89 12.41
N PHE A 142 -1.87 11.96 12.39
CA PHE A 142 -1.00 11.30 11.41
C PHE A 142 0.04 10.43 12.13
N LEU A 143 0.65 9.47 11.45
CA LEU A 143 1.55 8.51 12.10
C LEU A 143 2.82 9.16 12.66
N VAL A 144 3.37 10.17 11.97
CA VAL A 144 4.63 10.81 12.37
C VAL A 144 4.58 12.31 12.14
N GLY A 145 5.04 13.10 13.13
CA GLY A 145 5.35 14.52 12.95
C GLY A 145 4.15 15.46 12.72
N GLY A 146 2.92 14.96 12.88
CA GLY A 146 1.69 15.74 12.81
C GLY A 146 1.29 16.28 11.44
N HIS A 147 1.82 15.68 10.38
CA HIS A 147 1.44 15.93 9.00
C HIS A 147 1.55 14.65 8.20
N LEU A 148 0.96 14.63 6.99
CA LEU A 148 1.04 13.49 6.08
C LEU A 148 2.51 13.19 5.73
N THR A 149 2.92 11.94 5.97
CA THR A 149 4.25 11.42 5.59
C THR A 149 4.14 10.20 4.67
N ALA A 150 5.28 9.70 4.17
CA ALA A 150 5.32 8.45 3.42
C ALA A 150 4.82 7.25 4.24
N ALA A 151 4.90 7.29 5.57
CA ALA A 151 4.32 6.28 6.44
C ALA A 151 2.81 6.20 6.26
N ASP A 152 2.14 7.36 6.23
CA ASP A 152 0.69 7.43 6.10
C ASP A 152 0.21 6.93 4.73
N ILE A 153 0.96 7.25 3.68
CA ILE A 153 0.63 6.85 2.31
C ILE A 153 0.73 5.33 2.13
N ILE A 154 1.85 4.72 2.54
CA ILE A 154 2.09 3.28 2.37
C ILE A 154 1.22 2.44 3.31
N MET A 155 1.13 2.84 4.59
CA MET A 155 0.27 2.16 5.55
C MET A 155 -1.20 2.33 5.15
N GLY A 156 -1.62 3.53 4.75
CA GLY A 156 -3.00 3.83 4.36
C GLY A 156 -3.47 2.92 3.25
N PHE A 157 -2.71 2.81 2.16
CA PHE A 157 -3.01 1.90 1.06
C PHE A 157 -3.14 0.44 1.54
N SER A 158 -2.21 -0.02 2.38
CA SER A 158 -2.21 -1.39 2.90
C SER A 158 -3.47 -1.68 3.73
N ILE A 159 -3.85 -0.78 4.63
CA ILE A 159 -5.04 -0.92 5.45
C ILE A 159 -6.32 -0.85 4.61
N GLU A 160 -6.40 0.10 3.66
CA GLU A 160 -7.57 0.18 2.77
C GLU A 160 -7.75 -1.10 1.95
N PHE A 161 -6.65 -1.68 1.45
CA PHE A 161 -6.68 -2.96 0.75
C PHE A 161 -7.21 -4.09 1.65
N ILE A 162 -6.73 -4.16 2.90
CA ILE A 162 -7.17 -5.16 3.89
C ILE A 162 -8.67 -5.04 4.16
N PHE A 163 -9.17 -3.82 4.39
CA PHE A 163 -10.60 -3.58 4.58
C PHE A 163 -11.42 -3.91 3.34
N ALA A 164 -11.01 -3.42 2.17
CA ALA A 164 -11.72 -3.64 0.90
C ALA A 164 -11.85 -5.13 0.57
N ARG A 165 -10.83 -5.93 0.91
CA ARG A 165 -10.82 -7.38 0.69
C ARG A 165 -11.33 -8.19 1.88
N LYS A 166 -11.76 -7.56 2.96
CA LYS A 166 -12.25 -8.20 4.19
C LYS A 166 -11.28 -9.29 4.69
N LEU A 167 -9.99 -8.96 4.77
CA LEU A 167 -8.95 -9.91 5.14
C LEU A 167 -8.79 -9.93 6.66
N GLY A 168 -9.64 -10.70 7.33
CA GLY A 168 -9.68 -10.78 8.80
C GLY A 168 -10.32 -9.56 9.48
N THR A 169 -11.16 -8.82 8.75
CA THR A 169 -11.80 -7.57 9.24
C THR A 169 -13.33 -7.61 9.21
N GLU A 170 -13.93 -8.79 9.24
CA GLU A 170 -15.39 -8.97 9.08
C GLU A 170 -16.22 -8.48 10.28
N ARG A 171 -15.56 -8.17 11.40
CA ARG A 171 -16.22 -7.57 12.58
C ARG A 171 -16.10 -6.06 12.49
N ASP A 172 -17.08 -5.44 11.82
CA ASP A 172 -17.18 -3.99 11.69
C ASP A 172 -17.10 -3.29 13.06
N GLY A 173 -16.37 -2.17 13.12
CA GLY A 173 -16.35 -1.26 14.28
C GLY A 173 -15.23 -1.46 15.31
N ARG A 174 -14.29 -2.40 15.12
CA ARG A 174 -13.18 -2.62 16.08
C ARG A 174 -12.10 -1.53 16.07
N TRP A 175 -11.97 -0.77 14.98
CA TRP A 175 -10.83 0.12 14.75
C TRP A 175 -11.25 1.54 14.37
N PRO A 176 -11.79 2.32 15.32
CA PRO A 176 -12.32 3.66 15.04
C PRO A 176 -11.24 4.69 14.71
N ARG A 177 -10.03 4.59 15.28
CA ARG A 177 -8.96 5.56 15.00
C ARG A 177 -8.35 5.32 13.64
N ILE A 178 -8.21 4.05 13.24
CA ILE A 178 -7.78 3.69 11.90
C ILE A 178 -8.77 4.25 10.88
N GLN A 179 -10.09 4.08 11.09
CA GLN A 179 -11.10 4.65 10.20
C GLN A 179 -11.00 6.18 10.12
N HIS A 180 -10.91 6.86 11.27
CA HIS A 180 -10.77 8.31 11.31
C HIS A 180 -9.50 8.79 10.59
N TRP A 181 -8.36 8.13 10.83
CA TRP A 181 -7.08 8.42 10.18
C TRP A 181 -7.13 8.21 8.65
N LEU A 182 -7.79 7.14 8.18
CA LEU A 182 -8.01 6.94 6.75
C LEU A 182 -8.86 8.05 6.13
N ASP A 183 -9.93 8.48 6.80
CA ASP A 183 -10.77 9.58 6.31
C ASP A 183 -9.97 10.88 6.22
N ARG A 184 -9.07 11.14 7.18
CA ARG A 184 -8.15 12.28 7.14
C ARG A 184 -7.20 12.20 5.95
N ILE A 185 -6.59 11.04 5.67
CA ILE A 185 -5.74 10.85 4.48
C ILE A 185 -6.54 11.11 3.20
N ARG A 186 -7.77 10.59 3.11
CA ARG A 186 -8.65 10.80 1.94
C ARG A 186 -9.04 12.26 1.75
N ASP A 187 -9.10 13.01 2.85
CA ASP A 187 -9.43 14.42 2.81
C ASP A 187 -8.31 15.33 2.32
N GLU A 188 -7.06 14.84 2.33
CA GLU A 188 -5.91 15.59 1.84
C GLU A 188 -6.10 16.00 0.37
N PRO A 189 -5.88 17.30 0.04
CA PRO A 189 -6.01 17.78 -1.34
C PRO A 189 -5.14 17.02 -2.35
N SER A 190 -3.95 16.59 -1.92
CA SER A 190 -3.03 15.80 -2.75
C SER A 190 -3.60 14.41 -3.07
N TYR A 191 -4.27 13.77 -2.11
CA TYR A 191 -4.94 12.49 -2.30
C TYR A 191 -6.08 12.62 -3.31
N LYS A 192 -6.97 13.60 -3.13
CA LYS A 192 -8.09 13.86 -4.04
C LYS A 192 -7.61 14.08 -5.48
N LYS A 193 -6.59 14.90 -5.65
CA LYS A 193 -5.96 15.14 -6.96
C LYS A 193 -5.34 13.87 -7.56
N ALA A 194 -4.72 13.03 -6.74
CA ALA A 194 -4.15 11.76 -7.21
C ALA A 194 -5.24 10.78 -7.66
N VAL A 195 -6.33 10.66 -6.91
CA VAL A 195 -7.49 9.82 -7.27
C VAL A 195 -8.15 10.31 -8.56
N GLU A 196 -8.38 11.61 -8.70
CA GLU A 196 -8.94 12.21 -9.93
C GLU A 196 -8.08 11.89 -11.16
N ARG A 197 -6.75 12.01 -11.04
CA ARG A 197 -5.82 11.74 -12.15
C ARG A 197 -5.71 10.26 -12.51
N THR A 198 -5.76 9.39 -11.51
CA THR A 198 -5.51 7.95 -11.71
C THR A 198 -6.80 7.16 -11.94
N GLY A 199 -7.96 7.72 -11.59
CA GLY A 199 -9.22 6.99 -11.54
C GLY A 199 -9.24 5.87 -10.49
N TYR A 200 -8.37 5.96 -9.48
CA TYR A 200 -8.21 4.92 -8.46
C TYR A 200 -9.54 4.60 -7.77
N LYS A 201 -9.86 3.30 -7.74
CA LYS A 201 -10.97 2.69 -7.01
C LYS A 201 -10.48 1.33 -6.48
N LEU A 202 -10.84 1.02 -5.25
CA LEU A 202 -10.54 -0.28 -4.62
C LEU A 202 -11.58 -1.35 -4.97
#